data_AF-A0A970QY77-F1
#
_entry.id   AF-A0A970QY77-F1
#
_cell.length_a   1.000
_cell.length_b   1.000
_cell.length_c   1.000
_cell.angle_alpha   90.00
_cell.angle_beta   90.00
_cell.angle_gamma   90.00
#
_symmetry.space_group_name_H-M   'P 1'
#
loop_
_entity.id
_entity.type
_entity.pdbx_description
1 polymer ?
#
loop_
_entity_poly.entity_id
_entity_poly.type
_entity_poly.pdbx_seq_one_letter_code
_entity_poly.pdbx_strand_id
1 'polypeptide(L)'
;MSKKRLIIIGLIIVIMLSLLSATIIRSGSLKTMLQSQLAAERFRGRSDSSFAQVSCFYPLGSGINLNTILGFRQTVKSKLLEASLTEPETGSLSIDAYSMTGSLTVKGFRGSYTASALGIGGDYFLFHPLILRSGSYIFEDDPAHDKVVLDEELAWQLFGAYNVAGMEVTINGAVFIVAGVVQRERDFASEKAYTDKAGIFIPYQALVEPGQAVFSSYEVVLPEPISGFAKKVVSEGITAEGVEVVQNTGRFDTGKLWSILTSFGERSMQTSGIIYPYWENAARLVEDHLVLLLICSILLSLFPIFCLIIVLVRVAVKLRSKKKAAADWLDNQKEKITQRIWNNNRT
;
A
#
# COMPACT_ATOMS: atom_id res chain seq x y z
N MET A 1 44.23 -1.04 21.29
CA MET A 1 43.64 -1.99 20.31
C MET A 1 44.61 -2.12 19.14
N SER A 2 44.98 -3.33 18.72
CA SER A 2 45.96 -3.49 17.62
C SER A 2 45.36 -3.02 16.29
N LYS A 3 46.20 -2.52 15.37
CA LYS A 3 45.77 -2.09 14.02
C LYS A 3 44.95 -3.16 13.31
N LYS A 4 45.33 -4.44 13.46
CA LYS A 4 44.58 -5.59 12.91
C LYS A 4 43.14 -5.68 13.43
N ARG A 5 42.91 -5.47 14.74
CA ARG A 5 41.55 -5.49 15.32
C ARG A 5 40.68 -4.33 14.84
N LEU A 6 41.27 -3.15 14.64
CA LEU A 6 40.55 -2.00 14.05
C LEU A 6 40.11 -2.27 12.61
N ILE A 7 40.96 -2.90 11.81
CA ILE A 7 40.64 -3.29 10.42
C ILE A 7 39.48 -4.29 10.39
N ILE A 8 39.52 -5.32 11.26
CA ILE A 8 38.44 -6.33 11.34
C ILE A 8 37.11 -5.68 11.73
N ILE A 9 37.09 -4.83 12.76
CA ILE A 9 35.87 -4.12 13.18
C ILE A 9 35.35 -3.22 12.06
N GLY A 10 36.24 -2.50 11.37
CA GLY A 10 35.88 -1.68 10.22
C GLY A 10 35.22 -2.51 9.11
N LEU A 11 35.78 -3.68 8.78
CA LEU A 11 35.22 -4.58 7.79
C LEU A 11 33.83 -5.10 8.18
N ILE A 12 33.65 -5.51 9.45
CA ILE A 12 32.33 -5.94 9.96
C ILE A 12 31.30 -4.82 9.83
N ILE A 13 31.66 -3.58 10.18
CA ILE A 13 30.76 -2.43 10.04
C ILE A 13 30.37 -2.22 8.58
N VAL A 14 31.33 -2.28 7.65
CA VAL A 14 31.05 -2.13 6.21
C VAL A 14 30.07 -3.21 5.72
N ILE A 15 30.26 -4.47 6.11
CA ILE A 15 29.35 -5.57 5.76
C ILE A 15 27.96 -5.31 6.34
N MET A 16 27.84 -4.96 7.63
CA MET A 16 26.55 -4.67 8.26
C MET A 16 25.82 -3.50 7.58
N LEU A 17 26.54 -2.42 7.23
CA LEU A 17 25.98 -1.27 6.53
C LEU A 17 25.57 -1.61 5.09
N SER A 18 26.30 -2.49 4.40
CA SER A 18 25.88 -2.97 3.07
C SER A 18 24.60 -3.81 3.14
N LEU A 19 24.48 -4.68 4.14
CA LEU A 19 23.27 -5.47 4.36
C LEU A 19 22.09 -4.58 4.74
N LEU A 20 22.32 -3.58 5.61
CA LEU A 20 21.30 -2.58 5.97
C LEU A 20 20.83 -1.78 4.75
N SER A 21 21.75 -1.42 3.86
CA SER A 21 21.40 -0.73 2.61
C SER A 21 20.53 -1.63 1.73
N ALA A 22 20.88 -2.91 1.62
CA ALA A 22 20.09 -3.89 0.86
C ALA A 22 18.67 -4.08 1.45
N THR A 23 18.52 -4.12 2.78
CA THR A 23 17.18 -4.22 3.41
C THR A 23 16.33 -2.99 3.17
N ILE A 24 16.92 -1.78 3.23
CA ILE A 24 16.22 -0.51 2.95
C ILE A 24 15.78 -0.45 1.48
N ILE A 25 16.67 -0.80 0.54
CA ILE A 25 16.34 -0.82 -0.90
C ILE A 25 15.22 -1.83 -1.17
N ARG A 26 15.32 -3.04 -0.60
CA ARG A 26 14.28 -4.07 -0.74
C ARG A 26 12.94 -3.62 -0.16
N SER A 27 12.96 -2.96 0.99
CA SER A 27 11.77 -2.38 1.60
C SER A 27 11.12 -1.35 0.68
N GLY A 28 11.88 -0.39 0.15
CA GLY A 28 11.35 0.61 -0.79
C GLY A 28 10.70 0.00 -2.04
N SER A 29 11.32 -1.04 -2.61
CA SER A 29 10.75 -1.78 -3.75
C SER A 29 9.43 -2.49 -3.39
N LEU A 30 9.31 -3.08 -2.20
CA LEU A 30 8.06 -3.73 -1.76
C LEU A 30 6.91 -2.74 -1.61
N LYS A 31 7.18 -1.55 -1.08
CA LYS A 31 6.14 -0.56 -0.79
C LYS A 31 5.40 -0.04 -2.03
N THR A 32 6.06 -0.08 -3.18
CA THR A 32 5.54 0.43 -4.45
C THR A 32 5.13 -0.68 -5.43
N MET A 33 5.26 -1.94 -5.00
CA MET A 33 5.05 -3.11 -5.85
C MET A 33 3.56 -3.32 -6.18
N LEU A 34 2.69 -3.22 -5.17
CA LEU A 34 1.27 -3.53 -5.28
C LEU A 34 0.49 -2.33 -5.81
N GLN A 35 0.19 -2.34 -7.11
CA GLN A 35 -0.52 -1.24 -7.75
C GLN A 35 -1.93 -1.04 -7.17
N SER A 36 -2.59 -2.09 -6.70
CA SER A 36 -3.89 -1.98 -6.02
C SER A 36 -3.86 -1.12 -4.75
N GLN A 37 -2.69 -0.88 -4.16
CA GLN A 37 -2.51 -0.09 -2.93
C GLN A 37 -2.11 1.37 -3.20
N LEU A 38 -2.00 1.78 -4.46
CA LEU A 38 -1.49 3.08 -4.89
C LEU A 38 -2.53 3.91 -5.67
N ALA A 39 -3.83 3.62 -5.51
CA ALA A 39 -4.88 4.31 -6.25
C ALA A 39 -4.90 5.81 -5.94
N ALA A 40 -4.72 6.20 -4.67
CA ALA A 40 -4.64 7.60 -4.28
C ALA A 40 -3.42 8.34 -4.87
N GLU A 41 -2.27 7.67 -4.98
CA GLU A 41 -1.07 8.26 -5.59
C GLU A 41 -1.28 8.48 -7.10
N ARG A 42 -1.89 7.50 -7.79
CA ARG A 42 -2.24 7.64 -9.20
C ARG A 42 -3.29 8.72 -9.43
N PHE A 43 -4.33 8.75 -8.60
CA PHE A 43 -5.41 9.72 -8.71
C PHE A 43 -4.91 11.15 -8.48
N ARG A 44 -4.04 11.34 -7.48
CA ARG A 44 -3.38 12.63 -7.23
C ARG A 44 -2.64 13.14 -8.46
N GLY A 45 -1.98 12.25 -9.20
CA GLY A 45 -1.18 12.62 -10.37
C GLY A 45 -0.14 13.69 -10.02
N ARG A 46 -0.23 14.86 -10.67
CA ARG A 46 0.67 16.01 -10.42
C ARG A 46 0.10 17.06 -9.46
N SER A 47 -1.07 16.80 -8.87
CA SER A 47 -1.71 17.74 -7.95
C SER A 47 -0.91 17.89 -6.65
N ASP A 48 -0.90 19.10 -6.09
CA ASP A 48 -0.40 19.36 -4.74
C ASP A 48 -1.35 18.89 -3.65
N SER A 49 -2.60 18.54 -3.99
CA SER A 49 -3.59 18.03 -3.06
C SER A 49 -3.22 16.63 -2.54
N SER A 50 -3.45 16.42 -1.25
CA SER A 50 -3.32 15.10 -0.62
C SER A 50 -4.58 14.28 -0.81
N PHE A 51 -4.42 12.98 -1.09
CA PHE A 51 -5.51 12.02 -1.22
C PHE A 51 -5.20 10.77 -0.43
N ALA A 52 -6.24 10.12 0.08
CA ALA A 52 -6.17 8.83 0.73
C ALA A 52 -7.07 7.81 0.06
N GLN A 53 -6.53 6.61 -0.13
CA GLN A 53 -7.26 5.42 -0.52
C GLN A 53 -7.69 4.69 0.74
N VAL A 54 -8.97 4.32 0.79
CA VAL A 54 -9.57 3.55 1.87
C VAL A 54 -10.37 2.41 1.27
N SER A 55 -10.14 1.19 1.76
CA SER A 55 -10.88 -0.01 1.41
C SER A 55 -11.72 -0.48 2.60
N CYS A 56 -12.91 -0.99 2.31
CA CYS A 56 -13.83 -1.63 3.25
C CYS A 56 -14.02 -3.08 2.84
N PHE A 57 -13.90 -3.99 3.81
CA PHE A 57 -14.14 -5.42 3.62
C PHE A 57 -15.23 -5.88 4.57
N TYR A 58 -16.25 -6.53 4.02
CA TYR A 58 -17.43 -6.94 4.75
C TYR A 58 -17.37 -8.43 5.10
N PRO A 59 -17.78 -8.82 6.32
CA PRO A 59 -17.99 -10.23 6.65
C PRO A 59 -19.00 -10.88 5.71
N LEU A 60 -18.92 -12.21 5.58
CA LEU A 60 -19.91 -12.97 4.81
C LEU A 60 -21.34 -12.65 5.28
N GLY A 61 -22.19 -12.28 4.33
CA GLY A 61 -23.60 -11.93 4.58
C GLY A 61 -23.83 -10.51 5.12
N SER A 62 -22.77 -9.74 5.43
CA SER A 62 -22.86 -8.37 5.97
C SER A 62 -22.44 -7.30 4.97
N GLY A 63 -22.45 -7.64 3.68
CA GLY A 63 -22.11 -6.70 2.61
C GLY A 63 -23.13 -5.58 2.43
N ILE A 64 -22.77 -4.59 1.60
CA ILE A 64 -23.60 -3.41 1.33
C ILE A 64 -24.29 -3.51 -0.02
N ASN A 65 -25.39 -2.80 -0.21
CA ASN A 65 -26.09 -2.73 -1.49
C ASN A 65 -25.83 -1.40 -2.21
N LEU A 66 -26.35 -1.29 -3.43
CA LEU A 66 -26.17 -0.10 -4.27
C LEU A 66 -26.76 1.16 -3.65
N ASN A 67 -27.91 1.08 -2.97
CA ASN A 67 -28.54 2.25 -2.34
C ASN A 67 -27.65 2.83 -1.23
N THR A 68 -26.99 1.96 -0.45
CA THR A 68 -26.00 2.38 0.55
C THR A 68 -24.83 3.12 -0.10
N ILE A 69 -24.30 2.61 -1.21
CA ILE A 69 -23.19 3.23 -1.95
C ILE A 69 -23.61 4.59 -2.52
N LEU A 70 -24.76 4.67 -3.18
CA LEU A 70 -25.28 5.92 -3.74
C LEU A 70 -25.55 6.97 -2.66
N GLY A 71 -26.11 6.55 -1.51
CA GLY A 71 -26.26 7.42 -0.35
C GLY A 71 -24.92 7.90 0.20
N PHE A 72 -23.93 7.01 0.28
CA PHE A 72 -22.59 7.37 0.73
C PHE A 72 -21.88 8.35 -0.21
N ARG A 73 -22.04 8.21 -1.54
CA ARG A 73 -21.53 9.19 -2.52
C ARG A 73 -22.07 10.60 -2.21
N GLN A 74 -23.34 10.74 -1.80
CA GLN A 74 -23.90 12.04 -1.39
C GLN A 74 -23.32 12.55 -0.07
N THR A 75 -23.11 11.65 0.90
CA THR A 75 -22.44 11.97 2.18
C THR A 75 -21.02 12.48 1.93
N VAL A 76 -20.26 11.82 1.05
CA VAL A 76 -18.92 12.25 0.64
C VAL A 76 -18.97 13.66 0.07
N LYS A 77 -19.83 13.93 -0.91
CA LYS A 77 -19.98 15.28 -1.49
C LYS A 77 -20.26 16.34 -0.42
N SER A 78 -21.17 16.05 0.49
CA SER A 78 -21.49 16.96 1.60
C SER A 78 -20.28 17.21 2.51
N LYS A 79 -19.53 16.16 2.87
CA LYS A 79 -18.33 16.26 3.72
C LYS A 79 -17.18 17.01 3.05
N LEU A 80 -17.02 16.86 1.73
CA LEU A 80 -16.03 17.62 0.97
C LEU A 80 -16.39 19.11 0.93
N LEU A 81 -17.66 19.44 0.70
CA LEU A 81 -18.14 20.82 0.75
C LEU A 81 -17.94 21.45 2.15
N GLU A 82 -18.26 20.72 3.22
CA GLU A 82 -17.99 21.15 4.61
C GLU A 82 -16.50 21.41 4.85
N ALA A 83 -15.62 20.63 4.23
CA ALA A 83 -14.17 20.81 4.27
C ALA A 83 -13.65 21.89 3.30
N SER A 84 -14.54 22.65 2.65
CA SER A 84 -14.21 23.68 1.65
C SER A 84 -13.49 23.13 0.41
N LEU A 85 -13.75 21.86 0.07
CA LEU A 85 -13.24 21.20 -1.12
C LEU A 85 -14.36 21.14 -2.16
N THR A 86 -14.23 21.95 -3.22
CA THR A 86 -15.22 22.05 -4.29
C THR A 86 -14.77 21.26 -5.50
N GLU A 87 -15.70 20.50 -6.11
CA GLU A 87 -15.41 19.74 -7.33
C GLU A 87 -14.95 20.69 -8.45
N PRO A 88 -13.92 20.32 -9.23
CA PRO A 88 -13.49 21.09 -10.39
C PRO A 88 -14.58 21.07 -11.48
N GLU A 89 -14.55 22.04 -12.41
CA GLU A 89 -15.49 22.10 -13.55
C GLU A 89 -15.46 20.83 -14.42
N THR A 90 -14.32 20.13 -14.44
CA THR A 90 -14.15 18.86 -15.14
C THR A 90 -13.50 17.83 -14.22
N GLY A 91 -14.15 16.68 -14.09
CA GLY A 91 -13.69 15.58 -13.24
C GLY A 91 -14.36 15.55 -11.87
N SER A 92 -13.89 14.66 -11.01
CA SER A 92 -14.40 14.48 -9.65
C SER A 92 -13.25 14.61 -8.65
N LEU A 93 -13.54 15.02 -7.42
CA LEU A 93 -12.58 14.97 -6.31
C LEU A 93 -12.50 13.59 -5.66
N SER A 94 -13.42 12.69 -6.00
CA SER A 94 -13.46 11.34 -5.45
C SER A 94 -13.82 10.32 -6.52
N ILE A 95 -13.20 9.16 -6.43
CA ILE A 95 -13.58 7.97 -7.19
C ILE A 95 -13.84 6.85 -6.20
N ASP A 96 -14.77 5.97 -6.54
CA ASP A 96 -15.08 4.78 -5.77
C ASP A 96 -15.23 3.56 -6.67
N ALA A 97 -15.05 2.39 -6.08
CA ALA A 97 -15.28 1.11 -6.72
C ALA A 97 -15.88 0.15 -5.71
N TYR A 98 -16.64 -0.80 -6.20
CA TYR A 98 -17.22 -1.85 -5.36
C TYR A 98 -17.27 -3.16 -6.11
N SER A 99 -17.14 -4.24 -5.37
CA SER A 99 -17.10 -5.57 -5.96
C SER A 99 -17.77 -6.63 -5.11
N MET A 100 -18.21 -7.68 -5.79
CA MET A 100 -18.68 -8.92 -5.20
C MET A 100 -18.08 -10.11 -5.93
N THR A 101 -17.84 -11.19 -5.21
CA THR A 101 -17.28 -12.43 -5.75
C THR A 101 -18.39 -13.43 -6.05
N GLY A 102 -18.27 -14.14 -7.15
CA GLY A 102 -19.13 -15.25 -7.53
C GLY A 102 -18.34 -16.31 -8.31
N SER A 103 -19.04 -17.34 -8.75
CA SER A 103 -18.50 -18.36 -9.65
C SER A 103 -19.54 -18.63 -10.72
N LEU A 104 -19.11 -18.69 -11.98
CA LEU A 104 -20.00 -18.91 -13.11
C LEU A 104 -19.31 -19.73 -14.19
N THR A 105 -20.11 -20.39 -15.02
CA THR A 105 -19.62 -21.11 -16.19
C THR A 105 -19.70 -20.21 -17.40
N VAL A 106 -18.54 -19.90 -17.98
CA VAL A 106 -18.41 -19.16 -19.23
C VAL A 106 -18.27 -20.14 -20.37
N LYS A 107 -19.10 -20.00 -21.41
CA LYS A 107 -18.96 -20.74 -22.66
C LYS A 107 -18.37 -19.82 -23.73
N GLY A 108 -17.27 -20.24 -24.32
CA GLY A 108 -16.64 -19.58 -25.47
C GLY A 108 -16.56 -20.50 -26.67
N PHE A 109 -15.73 -20.13 -27.65
CA PHE A 109 -15.61 -20.84 -28.92
C PHE A 109 -15.13 -22.30 -28.76
N ARG A 110 -14.14 -22.55 -27.88
CA ARG A 110 -13.52 -23.87 -27.69
C ARG A 110 -14.23 -24.76 -26.67
N GLY A 111 -15.19 -24.23 -25.92
CA GLY A 111 -15.87 -24.96 -24.87
C GLY A 111 -16.29 -24.08 -23.70
N SER A 112 -16.54 -24.71 -22.56
CA SER A 112 -16.97 -24.04 -21.34
C SER A 112 -15.92 -24.18 -20.23
N TYR A 113 -15.81 -23.17 -19.38
CA TYR A 113 -14.94 -23.16 -18.22
C TYR A 113 -15.64 -22.51 -17.02
N THR A 114 -15.51 -23.09 -15.83
CA THR A 114 -16.01 -22.48 -14.59
C THR A 114 -14.95 -21.54 -14.03
N ALA A 115 -15.25 -20.24 -14.08
CA ALA A 115 -14.33 -19.17 -13.70
C ALA A 115 -14.76 -18.49 -12.39
N SER A 116 -13.78 -17.98 -11.66
CA SER A 116 -14.01 -17.05 -10.56
C SER A 116 -14.48 -15.71 -11.14
N ALA A 117 -15.63 -15.23 -10.70
CA ALA A 117 -16.23 -14.03 -11.24
C ALA A 117 -16.15 -12.89 -10.23
N LEU A 118 -15.74 -11.72 -10.70
CA LEU A 118 -15.83 -10.49 -9.96
C LEU A 118 -16.89 -9.59 -10.61
N GLY A 119 -18.00 -9.40 -9.92
CA GLY A 119 -19.02 -8.43 -10.28
C GLY A 119 -18.57 -7.06 -9.79
N ILE A 120 -18.35 -6.14 -10.72
CA ILE A 120 -17.73 -4.85 -10.43
C ILE A 120 -18.67 -3.69 -10.78
N GLY A 121 -18.49 -2.57 -10.07
CA GLY A 121 -19.06 -1.27 -10.39
C GLY A 121 -18.14 -0.15 -9.90
N GLY A 122 -18.49 1.10 -10.21
CA GLY A 122 -17.58 2.23 -10.06
C GLY A 122 -16.33 2.11 -10.95
N ASP A 123 -15.27 2.78 -10.52
CA ASP A 123 -14.00 2.89 -11.23
C ASP A 123 -13.03 1.73 -10.91
N TYR A 124 -13.53 0.49 -10.90
CA TYR A 124 -12.77 -0.67 -10.39
C TYR A 124 -11.35 -0.78 -10.98
N PHE A 125 -11.18 -0.60 -12.29
CA PHE A 125 -9.87 -0.69 -12.94
C PHE A 125 -8.93 0.51 -12.67
N LEU A 126 -9.42 1.61 -12.08
CA LEU A 126 -8.54 2.67 -11.55
C LEU A 126 -7.90 2.25 -10.22
N PHE A 127 -8.63 1.49 -9.41
CA PHE A 127 -8.10 0.86 -8.19
C PHE A 127 -7.20 -0.33 -8.54
N HIS A 128 -7.60 -1.15 -9.52
CA HIS A 128 -6.91 -2.36 -9.96
C HIS A 128 -6.43 -2.24 -11.42
N PRO A 129 -5.32 -1.53 -11.68
CA PRO A 129 -4.84 -1.24 -13.04
C PRO A 129 -4.14 -2.44 -13.67
N LEU A 130 -4.90 -3.50 -13.96
CA LEU A 130 -4.41 -4.74 -14.56
C LEU A 130 -3.94 -4.53 -16.00
N ILE A 131 -2.82 -5.12 -16.41
CA ILE A 131 -2.25 -4.88 -17.74
C ILE A 131 -3.20 -5.42 -18.83
N LEU A 132 -3.67 -4.56 -19.74
CA LEU A 132 -4.44 -5.00 -20.91
C LEU A 132 -3.54 -5.73 -21.91
N ARG A 133 -3.92 -6.95 -22.28
CA ARG A 133 -3.32 -7.73 -23.37
C ARG A 133 -4.00 -7.45 -24.71
N SER A 134 -5.28 -7.09 -24.68
CA SER A 134 -6.05 -6.62 -25.83
C SER A 134 -7.33 -5.93 -25.38
N GLY A 135 -7.91 -5.10 -26.24
CA GLY A 135 -9.23 -4.49 -26.02
C GLY A 135 -9.21 -3.39 -24.97
N SER A 136 -10.31 -3.26 -24.23
CA SER A 136 -10.51 -2.24 -23.20
C SER A 136 -11.03 -2.84 -21.90
N TYR A 137 -11.09 -2.02 -20.86
CA TYR A 137 -11.88 -2.31 -19.67
C TYR A 137 -13.38 -2.10 -19.92
N ILE A 138 -14.18 -2.46 -18.93
CA ILE A 138 -15.60 -2.11 -18.79
C ILE A 138 -15.74 -1.03 -17.71
N PHE A 139 -16.76 -0.18 -17.86
CA PHE A 139 -17.00 0.96 -16.97
C PHE A 139 -18.45 0.97 -16.48
N GLU A 140 -18.70 1.61 -15.33
CA GLU A 140 -20.06 1.72 -14.76
C GLU A 140 -21.00 2.49 -15.70
N ASP A 141 -20.47 3.50 -16.39
CA ASP A 141 -21.18 4.41 -17.29
C ASP A 141 -21.28 3.91 -18.74
N ASP A 142 -20.82 2.69 -19.03
CA ASP A 142 -21.02 2.05 -20.33
C ASP A 142 -22.54 2.03 -20.66
N PRO A 143 -22.95 2.43 -21.88
CA PRO A 143 -24.38 2.48 -22.25
C PRO A 143 -25.10 1.13 -22.15
N ALA A 144 -24.36 0.04 -22.27
CA ALA A 144 -24.84 -1.33 -22.15
C ALA A 144 -23.90 -2.14 -21.27
N HIS A 145 -24.46 -2.90 -20.32
CA HIS A 145 -23.74 -3.80 -19.42
C HIS A 145 -23.65 -5.23 -19.99
N ASP A 146 -23.41 -5.35 -21.30
CA ASP A 146 -23.32 -6.61 -22.05
C ASP A 146 -21.87 -7.01 -22.37
N LYS A 147 -20.90 -6.32 -21.76
CA LYS A 147 -19.47 -6.55 -21.96
C LYS A 147 -18.80 -7.18 -20.74
N VAL A 148 -17.75 -7.95 -20.99
CA VAL A 148 -16.94 -8.60 -19.94
C VAL A 148 -15.44 -8.48 -20.22
N VAL A 149 -14.62 -8.55 -19.17
CA VAL A 149 -13.16 -8.62 -19.29
C VAL A 149 -12.69 -9.98 -18.81
N LEU A 150 -11.94 -10.71 -19.64
CA LEU A 150 -11.37 -12.01 -19.27
C LEU A 150 -9.97 -11.83 -18.71
N ASP A 151 -9.53 -12.69 -17.78
CA ASP A 151 -8.09 -12.82 -17.55
C ASP A 151 -7.40 -13.70 -18.61
N GLU A 152 -6.07 -13.63 -18.67
CA GLU A 152 -5.29 -14.30 -19.72
C GLU A 152 -5.49 -15.82 -19.72
N GLU A 153 -5.66 -16.43 -18.55
CA GLU A 153 -5.95 -17.86 -18.43
C GLU A 153 -7.33 -18.21 -18.96
N LEU A 154 -8.38 -17.46 -18.59
CA LEU A 154 -9.72 -17.72 -19.10
C LEU A 154 -9.81 -17.53 -20.61
N ALA A 155 -9.19 -16.47 -21.15
CA ALA A 155 -9.12 -16.24 -22.60
C ALA A 155 -8.43 -17.41 -23.32
N TRP A 156 -7.34 -17.92 -22.75
CA TRP A 156 -6.64 -19.09 -23.29
C TRP A 156 -7.50 -20.35 -23.29
N GLN A 157 -8.22 -20.63 -22.21
CA GLN A 157 -9.11 -21.79 -22.12
C GLN A 157 -10.26 -21.72 -23.12
N LEU A 158 -10.90 -20.54 -23.26
CA LEU A 158 -12.09 -20.37 -24.09
C LEU A 158 -11.79 -20.21 -25.58
N PHE A 159 -10.64 -19.65 -25.93
CA PHE A 159 -10.33 -19.25 -27.32
C PHE A 159 -8.95 -19.67 -27.80
N GLY A 160 -8.00 -20.00 -26.91
CA GLY A 160 -6.62 -20.30 -27.28
C GLY A 160 -5.82 -19.09 -27.75
N ALA A 161 -6.30 -17.88 -27.47
CA ALA A 161 -5.68 -16.62 -27.85
C ALA A 161 -6.05 -15.52 -26.86
N TYR A 162 -5.20 -14.49 -26.77
CA TYR A 162 -5.46 -13.32 -25.93
C TYR A 162 -6.15 -12.19 -26.70
N ASN A 163 -5.94 -12.08 -28.01
CA ASN A 163 -6.58 -11.05 -28.83
C ASN A 163 -7.98 -11.47 -29.27
N VAL A 164 -8.91 -11.47 -28.32
CA VAL A 164 -10.28 -11.95 -28.48
C VAL A 164 -11.32 -10.89 -28.14
N ALA A 165 -10.92 -9.62 -28.09
CA ALA A 165 -11.86 -8.51 -27.94
C ALA A 165 -12.85 -8.49 -29.12
N GLY A 166 -14.13 -8.29 -28.81
CA GLY A 166 -15.23 -8.38 -29.77
C GLY A 166 -15.81 -9.79 -29.96
N MET A 167 -15.19 -10.83 -29.40
CA MET A 167 -15.74 -12.19 -29.45
C MET A 167 -16.88 -12.37 -28.45
N GLU A 168 -17.80 -13.28 -28.75
CA GLU A 168 -18.92 -13.62 -27.88
C GLU A 168 -18.56 -14.70 -26.86
N VAL A 169 -19.06 -14.53 -25.65
CA VAL A 169 -19.15 -15.58 -24.62
C VAL A 169 -20.58 -15.71 -24.14
N THR A 170 -20.99 -16.90 -23.74
CA THR A 170 -22.29 -17.14 -23.12
C THR A 170 -22.13 -17.39 -21.63
N ILE A 171 -22.87 -16.63 -20.82
CA ILE A 171 -22.91 -16.74 -19.36
C ILE A 171 -24.38 -16.87 -18.96
N ASN A 172 -24.74 -17.93 -18.24
CA ASN A 172 -26.12 -18.18 -17.79
C ASN A 172 -27.18 -18.11 -18.92
N GLY A 173 -26.80 -18.48 -20.15
CA GLY A 173 -27.68 -18.45 -21.33
C GLY A 173 -27.77 -17.08 -22.03
N ALA A 174 -27.22 -16.02 -21.45
CA ALA A 174 -27.11 -14.69 -22.06
C ALA A 174 -25.76 -14.53 -22.78
N VAL A 175 -25.76 -13.81 -23.90
CA VAL A 175 -24.56 -13.51 -24.69
C VAL A 175 -23.94 -12.21 -24.19
N PHE A 176 -22.63 -12.23 -23.99
CA PHE A 176 -21.80 -11.09 -23.65
C PHE A 176 -20.66 -10.94 -24.66
N ILE A 177 -20.19 -9.72 -24.85
CA ILE A 177 -19.04 -9.39 -25.68
C ILE A 177 -17.79 -9.26 -24.83
N VAL A 178 -16.69 -9.87 -25.25
CA VAL A 178 -15.39 -9.66 -24.62
C VAL A 178 -14.91 -8.23 -24.94
N ALA A 179 -14.88 -7.35 -23.93
CA ALA A 179 -14.35 -5.99 -24.05
C ALA A 179 -12.82 -6.01 -24.20
N GLY A 180 -12.18 -6.88 -23.43
CA GLY A 180 -10.73 -6.99 -23.39
C GLY A 180 -10.26 -8.21 -22.59
N VAL A 181 -8.95 -8.40 -22.62
CA VAL A 181 -8.25 -9.45 -21.88
C VAL A 181 -7.17 -8.79 -21.04
N VAL A 182 -7.15 -9.11 -19.75
CA VAL A 182 -6.17 -8.56 -18.79
C VAL A 182 -5.21 -9.64 -18.32
N GLN A 183 -3.99 -9.20 -18.00
CA GLN A 183 -2.99 -10.01 -17.34
C GLN A 183 -3.04 -9.73 -15.83
N ARG A 184 -3.12 -10.82 -15.04
CA ARG A 184 -3.03 -10.77 -13.58
C ARG A 184 -1.65 -10.28 -13.13
N GLU A 185 -1.57 -9.73 -11.94
CA GLU A 185 -0.32 -9.30 -11.34
C GLU A 185 0.64 -10.48 -11.17
N ARG A 186 1.93 -10.24 -11.49
CA ARG A 186 3.00 -11.25 -11.45
C ARG A 186 4.00 -11.03 -10.31
N ASP A 187 3.63 -10.18 -9.36
CA ASP A 187 4.44 -10.04 -8.16
C ASP A 187 4.24 -11.24 -7.24
N PHE A 188 5.27 -11.57 -6.45
CA PHE A 188 5.27 -12.78 -5.62
C PHE A 188 4.11 -12.83 -4.61
N ALA A 189 3.56 -11.68 -4.22
CA ALA A 189 2.50 -11.63 -3.21
C ALA A 189 1.14 -11.89 -3.85
N SER A 190 0.86 -11.25 -4.98
CA SER A 190 -0.35 -11.48 -5.76
C SER A 190 -0.42 -12.90 -6.30
N GLU A 191 0.68 -13.44 -6.85
CA GLU A 191 0.74 -14.83 -7.33
C GLU A 191 0.47 -15.86 -6.21
N LYS A 192 0.88 -15.55 -4.98
CA LYS A 192 0.63 -16.43 -3.82
C LYS A 192 -0.79 -16.28 -3.29
N ALA A 193 -1.37 -15.08 -3.38
CA ALA A 193 -2.70 -14.78 -2.86
C ALA A 193 -3.83 -15.18 -3.82
N TYR A 194 -3.57 -15.15 -5.13
CA TYR A 194 -4.53 -15.52 -6.16
C TYR A 194 -4.39 -17.01 -6.48
N THR A 195 -5.28 -17.83 -5.90
CA THR A 195 -5.29 -19.29 -6.11
C THR A 195 -6.23 -19.72 -7.23
N ASP A 196 -7.07 -18.83 -7.72
CA ASP A 196 -8.01 -19.10 -8.80
C ASP A 196 -7.25 -19.27 -10.11
N LYS A 197 -7.60 -20.30 -10.89
CA LYS A 197 -6.89 -20.60 -12.14
C LYS A 197 -7.31 -19.70 -13.30
N ALA A 198 -8.57 -19.26 -13.31
CA ALA A 198 -9.10 -18.41 -14.37
C ALA A 198 -10.23 -17.55 -13.79
N GLY A 199 -10.32 -16.32 -14.27
CA GLY A 199 -11.22 -15.32 -13.72
C GLY A 199 -11.79 -14.38 -14.78
N ILE A 200 -12.92 -13.78 -14.42
CA ILE A 200 -13.68 -12.87 -15.27
C ILE A 200 -14.15 -11.67 -14.46
N PHE A 201 -14.12 -10.49 -15.07
CA PHE A 201 -14.70 -9.27 -14.54
C PHE A 201 -15.95 -8.94 -15.34
N ILE A 202 -17.07 -8.80 -14.66
CA ILE A 202 -18.36 -8.53 -15.29
C ILE A 202 -19.06 -7.37 -14.55
N PRO A 203 -19.95 -6.62 -15.21
CA PRO A 203 -20.84 -5.70 -14.51
C PRO A 203 -21.61 -6.49 -13.44
N TYR A 204 -21.70 -5.98 -12.22
CA TYR A 204 -22.32 -6.71 -11.11
C TYR A 204 -23.77 -7.15 -11.40
N GLN A 205 -24.48 -6.41 -12.26
CA GLN A 205 -25.84 -6.72 -12.73
C GLN A 205 -25.92 -8.06 -13.48
N ALA A 206 -24.80 -8.56 -14.02
CA ALA A 206 -24.74 -9.85 -14.70
C ALA A 206 -24.57 -11.04 -13.72
N LEU A 207 -24.21 -10.80 -12.45
CA LEU A 207 -24.04 -11.85 -11.44
C LEU A 207 -25.31 -12.18 -10.65
N VAL A 208 -26.18 -11.20 -10.48
CA VAL A 208 -27.29 -11.28 -9.53
C VAL A 208 -28.54 -10.63 -10.11
N GLU A 209 -29.69 -11.04 -9.60
CA GLU A 209 -30.95 -10.42 -9.97
C GLU A 209 -30.97 -8.93 -9.55
N PRO A 210 -31.68 -8.07 -10.30
CA PRO A 210 -31.83 -6.67 -9.94
C PRO A 210 -32.29 -6.48 -8.49
N GLY A 211 -31.58 -5.63 -7.74
CA GLY A 211 -31.87 -5.35 -6.33
C GLY A 211 -31.31 -6.34 -5.31
N GLN A 212 -30.68 -7.44 -5.74
CA GLN A 212 -30.08 -8.44 -4.85
C GLN A 212 -28.56 -8.33 -4.71
N ALA A 213 -27.94 -7.31 -5.29
CA ALA A 213 -26.50 -7.10 -5.20
C ALA A 213 -26.06 -6.79 -3.77
N VAL A 214 -25.13 -7.61 -3.27
CA VAL A 214 -24.49 -7.47 -1.96
C VAL A 214 -22.98 -7.46 -2.18
N PHE A 215 -22.36 -6.29 -2.02
CA PHE A 215 -20.94 -6.08 -2.25
C PHE A 215 -20.13 -6.41 -1.00
N SER A 216 -19.11 -7.26 -1.19
CA SER A 216 -18.19 -7.69 -0.14
C SER A 216 -16.98 -6.77 0.01
N SER A 217 -16.73 -5.92 -0.98
CA SER A 217 -15.67 -4.91 -0.94
C SER A 217 -16.13 -3.59 -1.53
N TYR A 218 -15.73 -2.50 -0.88
CA TYR A 218 -15.88 -1.12 -1.34
C TYR A 218 -14.56 -0.39 -1.20
N GLU A 219 -14.17 0.43 -2.16
CA GLU A 219 -12.91 1.16 -2.18
C GLU A 219 -13.16 2.59 -2.63
N VAL A 220 -12.47 3.55 -2.03
CA VAL A 220 -12.65 4.97 -2.35
C VAL A 220 -11.34 5.72 -2.24
N VAL A 221 -11.13 6.67 -3.14
CA VAL A 221 -10.11 7.71 -3.01
C VAL A 221 -10.81 9.02 -2.66
N LEU A 222 -10.41 9.61 -1.54
CA LEU A 222 -10.92 10.90 -1.06
C LEU A 222 -9.77 11.88 -0.84
N PRO A 223 -10.01 13.20 -0.98
CA PRO A 223 -9.09 14.20 -0.47
C PRO A 223 -8.79 13.99 1.02
N GLU A 224 -7.54 14.22 1.41
CA GLU A 224 -7.07 14.10 2.79
C GLU A 224 -6.47 15.44 3.26
N PRO A 225 -7.30 16.46 3.58
CA PRO A 225 -6.81 17.78 4.03
C PRO A 225 -6.08 17.68 5.38
N ILE A 226 -6.47 16.71 6.21
CA ILE A 226 -5.82 16.34 7.46
C ILE A 226 -5.72 14.81 7.56
N SER A 227 -4.66 14.32 8.20
CA SER A 227 -4.43 12.89 8.38
C SER A 227 -5.64 12.20 9.03
N GLY A 228 -6.12 11.13 8.39
CA GLY A 228 -7.24 10.31 8.89
C GLY A 228 -8.63 10.84 8.53
N PHE A 229 -8.74 11.98 7.83
CA PHE A 229 -10.04 12.51 7.38
C PHE A 229 -10.80 11.50 6.53
N ALA A 230 -10.17 10.96 5.48
CA ALA A 230 -10.82 10.02 4.57
C ALA A 230 -11.29 8.76 5.29
N LYS A 231 -10.42 8.16 6.13
CA LYS A 231 -10.78 6.98 6.91
C LYS A 231 -11.95 7.26 7.84
N LYS A 232 -11.98 8.42 8.50
CA LYS A 232 -13.10 8.83 9.36
C LYS A 232 -14.42 8.94 8.58
N VAL A 233 -14.40 9.64 7.44
CA VAL A 233 -15.60 9.79 6.58
C VAL A 233 -16.15 8.43 6.17
N VAL A 234 -15.28 7.51 5.76
CA VAL A 234 -15.66 6.16 5.36
C VAL A 234 -16.19 5.36 6.56
N SER A 235 -15.49 5.37 7.69
CA SER A 235 -15.89 4.66 8.91
C SER A 235 -17.21 5.18 9.50
N GLU A 236 -17.62 6.41 9.24
CA GLU A 236 -18.90 6.98 9.70
C GLU A 236 -20.02 6.81 8.67
N GLY A 237 -19.69 6.74 7.36
CA GLY A 237 -20.68 6.80 6.29
C GLY A 237 -21.02 5.48 5.62
N ILE A 238 -20.13 4.48 5.64
CA ILE A 238 -20.35 3.18 4.96
C ILE A 238 -20.11 1.99 5.91
N THR A 239 -20.97 1.90 6.92
CA THR A 239 -20.85 0.94 8.03
C THR A 239 -21.71 -0.30 7.84
N ALA A 240 -21.19 -1.45 8.26
CA ALA A 240 -21.96 -2.66 8.51
C ALA A 240 -21.39 -3.38 9.74
N GLU A 241 -22.11 -4.37 10.26
CA GLU A 241 -21.61 -5.19 11.37
C GLU A 241 -20.32 -5.91 10.96
N GLY A 242 -19.28 -5.78 11.78
CA GLY A 242 -17.99 -6.43 11.55
C GLY A 242 -17.19 -5.94 10.35
N VAL A 243 -17.57 -4.81 9.72
CA VAL A 243 -16.80 -4.22 8.61
C VAL A 243 -15.38 -3.86 9.05
N GLU A 244 -14.40 -4.17 8.21
CA GLU A 244 -13.03 -3.71 8.38
C GLU A 244 -12.72 -2.56 7.43
N VAL A 245 -12.34 -1.42 8.00
CA VAL A 245 -11.94 -0.22 7.25
C VAL A 245 -10.43 -0.07 7.30
N VAL A 246 -9.80 -0.23 6.13
CA VAL A 246 -8.35 -0.17 5.93
C VAL A 246 -8.00 1.09 5.17
N GLN A 247 -7.04 1.87 5.68
CA GLN A 247 -6.46 2.99 4.93
C GLN A 247 -5.17 2.52 4.23
N ASN A 248 -5.26 2.34 2.92
CA ASN A 248 -4.20 1.82 2.06
C ASN A 248 -3.07 2.86 1.91
N THR A 249 -3.41 4.15 1.86
CA THR A 249 -2.41 5.23 1.84
C THR A 249 -1.57 5.21 3.12
N GLY A 250 -0.24 5.24 2.95
CA GLY A 250 0.72 5.14 4.05
C GLY A 250 0.69 3.78 4.78
N ARG A 251 0.02 2.74 4.22
CA ARG A 251 -0.08 1.41 4.83
C ARG A 251 1.28 0.83 5.24
N PHE A 252 2.29 1.10 4.44
CA PHE A 252 3.64 0.59 4.64
C PHE A 252 4.59 1.56 5.36
N ASP A 253 4.05 2.59 6.01
CA ASP A 253 4.86 3.53 6.80
C ASP A 253 5.45 2.84 8.03
N THR A 254 6.64 3.28 8.45
CA THR A 254 7.39 2.66 9.55
C THR A 254 6.58 2.62 10.85
N GLY A 255 5.77 3.64 11.13
CA GLY A 255 4.87 3.67 12.28
C GLY A 255 3.80 2.57 12.24
N LYS A 256 3.18 2.34 11.08
CA LYS A 256 2.19 1.25 10.90
C LYS A 256 2.85 -0.11 10.98
N LEU A 257 4.01 -0.29 10.34
CA LEU A 257 4.80 -1.53 10.43
C LEU A 257 5.23 -1.82 11.87
N TRP A 258 5.61 -0.80 12.64
CA TRP A 258 5.90 -0.94 14.06
C TRP A 258 4.67 -1.38 14.86
N SER A 259 3.50 -0.81 14.58
CA SER A 259 2.25 -1.25 15.19
C SER A 259 1.97 -2.73 14.92
N ILE A 260 2.17 -3.18 13.67
CA ILE A 260 2.00 -4.59 13.29
C ILE A 260 3.00 -5.49 14.01
N LEU A 261 4.25 -5.05 14.14
CA LEU A 261 5.29 -5.76 14.90
C LEU A 261 4.89 -5.94 16.37
N THR A 262 4.31 -4.91 16.99
CA THR A 262 3.88 -4.98 18.40
C THR A 262 2.62 -5.80 18.62
N SER A 263 1.75 -5.95 17.61
CA SER A 263 0.56 -6.80 17.62
C SER A 263 0.84 -8.21 17.06
N PHE A 264 2.04 -8.74 17.31
CA PHE A 264 2.45 -10.05 16.81
C PHE A 264 1.51 -11.15 17.32
N GLY A 265 1.05 -12.03 16.42
CA GLY A 265 0.13 -13.11 16.75
C GLY A 265 -1.35 -12.73 16.63
N GLU A 266 -1.76 -11.53 17.05
CA GLU A 266 -3.16 -11.07 16.95
C GLU A 266 -3.63 -11.03 15.49
N ARG A 267 -2.74 -10.63 14.58
CA ARG A 267 -2.99 -10.58 13.13
C ARG A 267 -3.29 -11.94 12.49
N SER A 268 -2.86 -13.03 13.12
CA SER A 268 -3.16 -14.40 12.68
C SER A 268 -4.53 -14.89 13.14
N MET A 269 -5.17 -14.17 14.07
CA MET A 269 -6.51 -14.50 14.53
C MET A 269 -7.54 -14.08 13.48
N GLN A 270 -8.39 -15.01 13.08
CA GLN A 270 -9.49 -14.76 12.15
C GLN A 270 -10.82 -14.72 12.93
N THR A 271 -11.16 -13.56 13.46
CA THR A 271 -12.38 -13.35 14.27
C THR A 271 -13.49 -12.62 13.52
N SER A 272 -13.19 -12.05 12.34
CA SER A 272 -14.09 -11.13 11.62
C SER A 272 -15.02 -11.80 10.60
N GLY A 273 -14.82 -13.08 10.25
CA GLY A 273 -15.62 -13.74 9.20
C GLY A 273 -15.46 -13.13 7.80
N ILE A 274 -14.46 -12.28 7.61
CA ILE A 274 -14.13 -11.64 6.33
C ILE A 274 -13.33 -12.63 5.47
N ILE A 275 -13.76 -12.80 4.23
CA ILE A 275 -12.94 -13.41 3.17
C ILE A 275 -12.30 -12.26 2.40
N TYR A 276 -11.02 -12.00 2.68
CA TYR A 276 -10.32 -10.94 1.96
C TYR A 276 -10.12 -11.31 0.49
N PRO A 277 -10.29 -10.34 -0.41
CA PRO A 277 -9.91 -10.52 -1.80
C PRO A 277 -8.38 -10.68 -1.92
N TYR A 278 -7.94 -11.27 -3.03
CA TYR A 278 -6.53 -11.64 -3.21
C TYR A 278 -5.58 -10.43 -3.10
N TRP A 279 -5.99 -9.25 -3.57
CA TRP A 279 -5.16 -8.04 -3.52
C TRP A 279 -4.92 -7.55 -2.08
N GLU A 280 -5.91 -7.74 -1.19
CA GLU A 280 -5.75 -7.43 0.23
C GLU A 280 -4.86 -8.48 0.92
N ASN A 281 -5.03 -9.77 0.60
CA ASN A 281 -4.14 -10.81 1.09
C ASN A 281 -2.68 -10.60 0.63
N ALA A 282 -2.47 -10.14 -0.60
CA ALA A 282 -1.16 -9.77 -1.12
C ALA A 282 -0.57 -8.59 -0.32
N ALA A 283 -1.35 -7.54 -0.07
CA ALA A 283 -0.94 -6.41 0.77
C ALA A 283 -0.55 -6.86 2.18
N ARG A 284 -1.35 -7.75 2.77
CA ARG A 284 -1.06 -8.30 4.09
C ARG A 284 0.24 -9.11 4.13
N LEU A 285 0.49 -9.93 3.11
CA LEU A 285 1.75 -10.67 3.00
C LEU A 285 2.95 -9.72 2.89
N VAL A 286 2.81 -8.62 2.13
CA VAL A 286 3.87 -7.61 1.99
C VAL A 286 4.14 -6.88 3.30
N GLU A 287 3.12 -6.57 4.11
CA GLU A 287 3.31 -6.01 5.45
C GLU A 287 4.17 -6.92 6.32
N ASP A 288 3.91 -8.23 6.33
CA ASP A 288 4.67 -9.19 7.13
C ASP A 288 6.15 -9.26 6.68
N HIS A 289 6.40 -9.21 5.38
CA HIS A 289 7.77 -9.13 4.83
C HIS A 289 8.46 -7.82 5.20
N LEU A 290 7.74 -6.70 5.15
CA LEU A 290 8.26 -5.39 5.53
C LEU A 290 8.58 -5.30 7.03
N VAL A 291 7.75 -5.92 7.88
CA VAL A 291 8.03 -6.06 9.32
C VAL A 291 9.30 -6.88 9.55
N LEU A 292 9.49 -7.98 8.83
CA LEU A 292 10.73 -8.76 8.92
C LEU A 292 11.95 -7.92 8.51
N LEU A 293 11.86 -7.19 7.40
CA LEU A 293 12.93 -6.28 6.95
C LEU A 293 13.19 -5.15 7.96
N LEU A 294 12.15 -4.66 8.65
CA LEU A 294 12.30 -3.67 9.72
C LEU A 294 13.09 -4.25 10.90
N ILE A 295 12.76 -5.47 11.36
CA ILE A 295 13.52 -6.18 12.40
C ILE A 295 14.99 -6.36 11.98
N CYS A 296 15.23 -6.86 10.76
CA CYS A 296 16.59 -7.02 10.24
C CYS A 296 17.35 -5.69 10.22
N SER A 297 16.69 -4.60 9.80
CA SER A 297 17.30 -3.27 9.75
C SER A 297 17.66 -2.76 11.15
N ILE A 298 16.80 -2.99 12.15
CA ILE A 298 17.11 -2.68 13.55
C ILE A 298 18.34 -3.46 14.00
N LEU A 299 18.35 -4.79 13.86
CA LEU A 299 19.46 -5.65 14.29
C LEU A 299 20.79 -5.28 13.64
N LEU A 300 20.80 -5.03 12.32
CA LEU A 300 21.99 -4.64 11.57
C LEU A 300 22.52 -3.25 11.98
N SER A 301 21.65 -2.36 12.47
CA SER A 301 22.03 -1.02 12.90
C SER A 301 22.65 -0.96 14.31
N LEU A 302 22.33 -1.92 15.19
CA LEU A 302 22.74 -1.89 16.60
C LEU A 302 24.27 -1.81 16.79
N PHE A 303 25.02 -2.67 16.10
CA PHE A 303 26.48 -2.75 16.25
C PHE A 303 27.21 -1.52 15.66
N PRO A 304 26.90 -1.05 14.43
CA PRO A 304 27.43 0.21 13.91
C PRO A 304 27.14 1.41 14.81
N ILE A 305 25.90 1.54 15.33
CA ILE A 305 25.51 2.62 16.24
C ILE A 305 26.32 2.55 17.53
N PHE A 306 26.44 1.37 18.13
CA PHE A 306 27.26 1.18 19.33
C PHE A 306 28.73 1.59 19.11
N CYS A 307 29.32 1.18 17.99
CA CYS A 307 30.67 1.59 17.62
C CYS A 307 30.79 3.11 17.42
N LEU A 308 29.79 3.73 16.78
CA LEU A 308 29.72 5.18 16.58
C LEU A 308 29.68 5.92 17.91
N ILE A 309 28.87 5.48 18.87
CA ILE A 309 28.78 6.06 20.22
C ILE A 309 30.15 6.02 20.90
N ILE A 310 30.85 4.88 20.86
CA ILE A 310 32.21 4.77 21.45
C ILE A 310 33.17 5.78 20.82
N VAL A 311 33.14 5.94 19.49
CA VAL A 311 34.00 6.90 18.78
C VAL A 311 33.64 8.33 19.21
N LEU A 312 32.36 8.68 19.25
CA LEU A 312 31.89 10.01 19.66
C LEU A 312 32.30 10.34 21.10
N VAL A 313 32.14 9.41 22.04
CA VAL A 313 32.57 9.59 23.43
C VAL A 313 34.08 9.79 23.51
N ARG A 314 34.87 8.99 22.80
CA ARG A 314 36.34 9.15 22.78
C ARG A 314 36.77 10.49 22.19
N VAL A 315 36.13 10.93 21.11
CA VAL A 315 36.38 12.24 20.51
C VAL A 315 36.01 13.36 21.48
N ALA A 316 34.85 13.28 22.14
CA ALA A 316 34.42 14.27 23.13
C ALA A 316 35.38 14.36 24.32
N VAL A 317 35.83 13.22 24.87
CA VAL A 317 36.84 13.19 25.96
C VAL A 317 38.16 13.80 25.52
N LYS A 318 38.64 13.48 24.30
CA LYS A 318 39.87 14.06 23.75
C LYS A 318 39.77 15.56 23.49
N LEU A 319 38.61 16.04 23.06
CA LEU A 319 38.35 17.47 22.89
C LEU A 319 38.31 18.19 24.24
N ARG A 320 37.67 17.60 25.26
CA ARG A 320 37.68 18.14 26.63
C ARG A 320 39.07 18.20 27.22
N SER A 321 39.88 17.16 27.08
CA SER A 321 41.25 17.16 27.59
C SER A 321 42.14 18.18 26.88
N LYS A 322 42.00 18.35 25.55
CA LYS A 322 42.68 19.42 24.80
C LYS A 322 42.26 20.82 25.25
N LYS A 323 40.96 21.04 25.47
CA LYS A 323 40.46 22.33 26.01
C LYS A 323 41.04 22.63 27.38
N LYS A 324 41.06 21.64 28.29
CA LYS A 324 41.67 21.78 29.61
C LYS A 324 43.17 22.08 29.52
N ALA A 325 43.91 21.33 28.72
CA ALA A 325 45.34 21.57 28.51
C ALA A 325 45.64 22.95 27.92
N ALA A 326 44.78 23.47 27.03
CA ALA A 326 44.91 24.82 26.51
C ALA A 326 44.62 25.90 27.56
N ALA A 327 43.62 25.68 28.43
CA ALA A 327 43.33 26.57 29.55
C ALA A 327 44.48 26.59 30.57
N ASP A 328 44.96 25.41 31.00
CA ASP A 328 46.10 25.27 31.90
C ASP A 328 47.37 25.95 31.33
N TRP A 329 47.59 25.85 30.02
CA TRP A 329 48.69 26.54 29.35
C TRP A 329 48.53 28.07 29.37
N LEU A 330 47.33 28.60 29.09
CA LEU A 330 47.05 30.03 29.14
C LEU A 330 47.25 30.61 30.55
N ASP A 331 46.80 29.90 31.58
CA ASP A 331 46.95 30.35 32.96
C ASP A 331 48.43 30.36 33.39
N ASN A 332 49.21 29.35 33.00
CA ASN A 332 50.66 29.33 33.24
C ASN A 332 51.39 30.48 32.50
N GLN A 333 50.97 30.83 31.27
CA GLN A 333 51.52 31.99 30.57
C GLN A 333 51.19 33.31 31.29
N LYS A 334 49.95 33.48 31.78
CA LYS A 334 49.57 34.65 32.58
C LYS A 334 50.41 34.76 33.84
N GLU A 335 50.60 33.66 34.56
CA GLU A 335 51.39 33.63 35.80
C GLU A 335 52.84 34.05 35.56
N LYS A 336 53.47 33.54 34.49
CA LYS A 336 54.83 33.95 34.08
C LYS A 336 54.94 35.44 33.74
N ILE A 337 53.92 36.01 33.09
CA ILE A 337 53.89 37.44 32.78
C ILE A 337 53.76 38.26 34.07
N THR A 338 52.84 37.87 34.96
CA THR A 338 52.66 38.54 36.26
C THR A 338 53.93 38.51 37.11
N GLN A 339 54.62 37.37 37.18
CA GLN A 339 55.90 37.24 37.90
C GLN A 339 57.00 38.15 37.30
N ARG A 340 57.07 38.27 35.96
CA ARG A 340 58.01 39.18 35.29
C ARG A 340 57.73 40.64 35.64
N ILE A 341 56.45 41.06 35.61
CA ILE A 341 56.06 42.43 35.97
C ILE A 341 56.40 42.73 37.43
N TRP A 342 56.11 41.79 38.34
CA TRP A 342 56.40 41.95 39.76
C TRP A 342 57.90 42.04 40.05
N ASN A 343 58.73 41.23 39.38
CA ASN A 343 60.19 41.29 39.51
C ASN A 343 60.77 42.61 38.96
N ASN A 344 60.23 43.13 37.85
CA ASN A 344 60.67 44.40 37.27
C ASN A 344 60.30 45.63 38.12
N ASN A 345 59.25 45.55 38.94
CA ASN A 345 58.84 46.64 39.83
C ASN A 345 59.59 46.65 41.18
N ARG A 346 60.50 45.69 41.41
CA ARG A 346 61.30 45.57 42.64
C ARG A 346 62.76 45.99 42.49
N THR A 347 63.20 46.26 41.27
CA THR A 347 64.46 46.93 40.93
C THR A 347 64.19 48.40 40.70
#